data_AF-A0A937IQE7-F1
#
_entry.id   AF-A0A937IQE7-F1
#
_cell.length_a   1.000
_cell.length_b   1.000
_cell.length_c   1.000
_cell.angle_alpha   90.00
_cell.angle_beta   90.00
_cell.angle_gamma   90.00
#
_symmetry.space_group_name_H-M   'P 1'
#
loop_
_entity.id
_entity.type
_entity.pdbx_description
1 polymer ?
#
loop_
_entity_poly.entity_id
_entity_poly.type
_entity_poly.pdbx_seq_one_letter_code
_entity_poly.pdbx_strand_id
1 'polypeptide(L)'
;MNNKDKSKAWECSGIYMANYFLPSGEEFEYSMKEKSMASVKVMKTYALEIGISEKEWDDGVNKAVDKYYGSKYDKAKTEECHSFIASTIPNGAERVNKVAQTLY
;
A
#
# COMPACT_ATOMS: atom_id res chain seq x y z
N MET A 1 -2.09 16.06 -1.17
CA MET A 1 -1.13 15.32 -0.31
C MET A 1 0.11 16.19 -0.13
N ASN A 2 0.56 16.43 1.10
CA ASN A 2 1.81 17.20 1.31
C ASN A 2 3.04 16.29 1.01
N ASN A 3 4.26 16.84 1.02
CA ASN A 3 5.47 16.06 0.71
C ASN A 3 5.71 14.89 1.68
N LYS A 4 5.42 15.07 2.98
CA LYS A 4 5.58 14.01 3.99
C LYS A 4 4.59 12.87 3.75
N ASP A 5 3.34 13.22 3.52
CA ASP A 5 2.29 12.25 3.22
C ASP A 5 2.61 11.50 1.92
N LYS A 6 3.17 12.17 0.91
CA LYS A 6 3.60 11.55 -0.35
C LYS A 6 4.70 10.51 -0.13
N SER A 7 5.74 10.87 0.63
CA SER A 7 6.79 9.91 1.00
C SER A 7 6.25 8.73 1.80
N LYS A 8 5.30 8.97 2.73
CA LYS A 8 4.65 7.90 3.50
C LYS A 8 3.76 7.01 2.62
N ALA A 9 3.08 7.59 1.63
CA ALA A 9 2.26 6.85 0.67
C ALA A 9 3.11 5.92 -0.20
N TRP A 10 4.27 6.39 -0.68
CA TRP A 10 5.24 5.53 -1.36
C TRP A 10 5.77 4.42 -0.46
N GLU A 11 6.15 4.76 0.77
CA GLU A 11 6.64 3.80 1.76
C GLU A 11 5.62 2.68 2.03
N CYS A 12 4.36 3.06 2.30
CA CYS A 12 3.28 2.11 2.53
C CYS A 12 2.97 1.25 1.31
N SER A 13 2.97 1.84 0.11
CA SER A 13 2.78 1.09 -1.13
C SER A 13 3.88 0.06 -1.34
N GLY A 14 5.14 0.43 -1.05
CA GLY A 14 6.27 -0.47 -1.10
C GLY A 14 6.19 -1.61 -0.08
N ILE A 15 5.76 -1.33 1.16
CA ILE A 15 5.53 -2.36 2.18
C ILE A 15 4.46 -3.36 1.73
N TYR A 16 3.31 -2.87 1.24
CA TYR A 16 2.23 -3.74 0.77
C TYR A 16 2.65 -4.59 -0.42
N MET A 17 3.37 -4.01 -1.38
CA MET A 17 3.92 -4.76 -2.50
C MET A 17 4.96 -5.80 -2.04
N ALA A 18 5.85 -5.46 -1.12
CA ALA A 18 6.83 -6.40 -0.58
C ALA A 18 6.14 -7.58 0.15
N ASN A 19 5.08 -7.28 0.93
CA ASN A 19 4.29 -8.29 1.63
C ASN A 19 3.65 -9.32 0.66
N TYR A 20 3.32 -8.90 -0.58
CA TYR A 20 2.78 -9.82 -1.59
C TYR A 20 3.77 -10.96 -1.94
N PHE A 21 5.07 -10.66 -1.96
CA PHE A 21 6.14 -11.60 -2.29
C PHE A 21 6.58 -12.48 -1.11
N LEU A 22 5.95 -12.37 0.06
CA LEU A 22 6.27 -13.22 1.20
C LEU A 22 5.94 -14.69 0.89
N PRO A 23 6.86 -15.63 1.22
CA PRO A 23 6.67 -17.05 0.97
C PRO A 23 5.48 -17.61 1.76
N SER A 24 4.82 -18.62 1.20
CA SER A 24 3.76 -19.35 1.88
C SER A 24 4.31 -20.05 3.13
N GLY A 25 3.84 -19.68 4.32
CA GLY A 25 4.26 -20.27 5.59
C GLY A 25 4.67 -19.28 6.68
N GLU A 26 4.93 -18.01 6.35
CA GLU A 26 4.83 -16.93 7.36
C GLU A 26 3.34 -16.75 7.72
N GLU A 27 3.00 -16.33 8.96
CA GLU A 27 1.64 -16.03 9.41
C GLU A 27 1.06 -14.78 8.69
N PHE A 28 1.01 -14.83 7.36
CA PHE A 28 0.45 -13.81 6.50
C PHE A 28 -0.72 -14.41 5.74
N GLU A 29 -1.91 -14.13 6.24
CA GLU A 29 -3.16 -14.64 5.67
C GLU A 29 -3.39 -14.13 4.25
N TYR A 30 -4.07 -14.94 3.43
CA TYR A 30 -4.45 -14.59 2.07
C TYR A 30 -5.27 -13.28 2.01
N SER A 31 -6.18 -13.11 2.98
CA SER A 31 -6.97 -11.87 3.18
C SER A 31 -6.10 -10.62 3.32
N MET A 32 -4.91 -10.73 3.93
CA MET A 32 -3.97 -9.63 4.13
C MET A 32 -3.17 -9.32 2.85
N LYS A 33 -2.87 -10.33 2.01
CA LYS A 33 -2.30 -10.12 0.67
C LYS A 33 -3.26 -9.32 -0.21
N GLU A 34 -4.52 -9.70 -0.24
CA GLU A 34 -5.55 -9.03 -1.04
C GLU A 34 -5.79 -7.60 -0.56
N LYS A 35 -5.91 -7.40 0.76
CA LYS A 35 -6.05 -6.07 1.36
C LYS A 35 -4.83 -5.18 1.08
N SER A 36 -3.63 -5.76 1.06
CA SER A 36 -2.39 -5.05 0.69
C SER A 36 -2.43 -4.61 -0.78
N MET A 37 -2.79 -5.51 -1.70
CA MET A 37 -2.92 -5.18 -3.13
C MET A 37 -4.02 -4.14 -3.40
N ALA A 38 -5.16 -4.27 -2.71
CA ALA A 38 -6.23 -3.28 -2.75
C ALA A 38 -5.75 -1.91 -2.25
N SER A 39 -4.97 -1.88 -1.17
CA SER A 39 -4.38 -0.66 -0.60
C SER A 39 -3.42 0.03 -1.57
N VAL A 40 -2.55 -0.74 -2.26
CA VAL A 40 -1.66 -0.21 -3.32
C VAL A 40 -2.47 0.44 -4.43
N LYS A 41 -3.52 -0.24 -4.91
CA LYS A 41 -4.38 0.30 -5.98
C LYS A 41 -5.07 1.59 -5.56
N VAL A 42 -5.66 1.65 -4.36
CA VAL A 42 -6.32 2.85 -3.83
C VAL A 42 -5.35 4.02 -3.71
N MET A 43 -4.13 3.77 -3.21
CA MET A 43 -3.11 4.80 -3.10
C MET A 43 -2.65 5.32 -4.46
N LYS A 44 -2.38 4.43 -5.44
CA LYS A 44 -2.02 4.84 -6.80
C LYS A 44 -3.14 5.65 -7.44
N THR A 45 -4.38 5.18 -7.38
CA THR A 45 -5.54 5.91 -7.91
C THR A 45 -5.66 7.30 -7.29
N TYR A 46 -5.59 7.41 -5.96
CA TYR A 46 -5.69 8.71 -5.29
C TYR A 46 -4.51 9.64 -5.64
N ALA A 47 -3.30 9.11 -5.76
CA ALA A 47 -2.12 9.90 -6.15
C ALA A 47 -2.32 10.52 -7.55
N LEU A 48 -2.83 9.74 -8.50
CA LEU A 48 -3.15 10.24 -9.85
C LEU A 48 -4.29 11.27 -9.81
N GLU A 49 -5.35 11.04 -9.01
CA GLU A 49 -6.48 11.97 -8.84
C GLU A 49 -6.03 13.37 -8.37
N ILE A 50 -5.00 13.43 -7.51
CA ILE A 50 -4.46 14.70 -6.99
C ILE A 50 -3.31 15.28 -7.82
N GLY A 51 -3.03 14.69 -8.99
CA GLY A 51 -2.09 15.22 -9.97
C GLY A 51 -0.63 14.76 -9.81
N ILE A 52 -0.35 13.73 -9.02
CA ILE A 52 0.97 13.08 -9.04
C ILE A 52 1.06 12.26 -10.32
N SER A 53 2.13 12.45 -11.10
CA SER A 53 2.30 11.68 -12.35
C SER A 53 2.56 10.20 -12.05
N GLU A 54 2.15 9.33 -12.97
CA GLU A 54 2.38 7.89 -12.84
C GLU A 54 3.87 7.57 -12.69
N LYS A 55 4.74 8.22 -13.49
CA LYS A 55 6.19 8.03 -13.40
C LYS A 55 6.72 8.40 -12.01
N GLU A 56 6.34 9.56 -11.49
CA GLU A 56 6.80 9.98 -10.16
C GLU A 56 6.30 9.03 -9.06
N TRP A 57 5.06 8.56 -9.19
CA TRP A 57 4.49 7.59 -8.27
C TRP A 57 5.27 6.27 -8.30
N ASP A 58 5.43 5.69 -9.49
CA ASP A 58 6.08 4.40 -9.68
C ASP A 58 7.56 4.46 -9.26
N ASP A 59 8.29 5.54 -9.58
CA ASP A 59 9.69 5.75 -9.13
C ASP A 59 9.80 5.79 -7.58
N GLY A 60 8.83 6.41 -6.92
CA GLY A 60 8.78 6.49 -5.46
C GLY A 60 8.46 5.15 -4.81
N VAL A 61 7.45 4.44 -5.34
CA VAL A 61 7.05 3.11 -4.85
C VAL A 61 8.16 2.09 -5.06
N ASN A 62 8.79 2.04 -6.23
CA ASN A 62 9.86 1.08 -6.53
C ASN A 62 11.04 1.20 -5.55
N LYS A 63 11.45 2.44 -5.21
CA LYS A 63 12.48 2.67 -4.18
C LYS A 63 12.08 2.13 -2.82
N ALA A 64 10.80 2.20 -2.46
CA ALA A 64 10.29 1.64 -1.22
C ALA A 64 10.23 0.10 -1.29
N VAL A 65 9.82 -0.47 -2.42
CA VAL A 65 9.84 -1.93 -2.64
C VAL A 65 11.25 -2.48 -2.46
N ASP A 66 12.25 -1.89 -3.10
CA ASP A 66 13.66 -2.31 -2.99
C ASP A 66 14.15 -2.33 -1.53
N LYS A 67 13.66 -1.41 -0.70
CA LYS A 67 13.99 -1.34 0.73
C LYS A 67 13.37 -2.48 1.55
N TYR A 68 12.17 -2.93 1.19
CA TYR A 68 11.40 -3.90 1.99
C TYR A 68 11.38 -5.30 1.40
N TYR A 69 11.76 -5.48 0.14
CA TYR A 69 11.80 -6.78 -0.51
C TYR A 69 12.68 -7.76 0.27
N GLY A 70 12.17 -8.97 0.51
CA GLY A 70 12.85 -9.99 1.30
C GLY A 70 12.85 -9.78 2.82
N SER A 71 12.24 -8.70 3.32
CA SER A 71 12.00 -8.51 4.76
C SER A 71 10.92 -9.46 5.27
N LYS A 72 11.01 -9.85 6.54
CA LYS A 72 9.92 -10.57 7.23
C LYS A 72 8.67 -9.71 7.34
N TYR A 73 7.52 -10.35 7.44
CA TYR A 73 6.27 -9.63 7.71
C TYR A 73 6.34 -8.78 8.99
N ASP A 74 5.94 -7.51 8.88
CA ASP A 74 5.82 -6.58 10.00
C ASP A 74 4.38 -6.09 10.12
N LYS A 75 3.64 -6.71 11.06
CA LYS A 75 2.23 -6.37 11.31
C LYS A 75 2.06 -4.92 11.76
N ALA A 76 2.93 -4.41 12.62
CA ALA A 76 2.82 -3.06 13.15
C ALA A 76 2.95 -2.01 12.04
N LYS A 77 3.94 -2.17 11.14
CA LYS A 77 4.09 -1.30 9.97
C LYS A 77 2.91 -1.38 9.02
N THR A 78 2.38 -2.59 8.81
CA THR A 78 1.23 -2.79 7.92
C THR A 78 -0.03 -2.12 8.46
N GLU A 79 -0.29 -2.23 9.77
CA GLU A 79 -1.42 -1.56 10.44
C GLU A 79 -1.26 -0.02 10.48
N GLU A 80 -0.03 0.48 10.64
CA GLU A 80 0.26 1.90 10.52
C GLU A 80 -0.11 2.41 9.12
N CYS A 81 0.22 1.65 8.08
CA CYS A 81 -0.15 1.97 6.71
C CYS A 81 -1.65 1.90 6.44
N HIS A 82 -2.39 1.00 7.09
CA HIS A 82 -3.85 0.99 7.02
C HIS A 82 -4.44 2.25 7.65
N SER A 83 -3.92 2.64 8.82
CA SER A 83 -4.32 3.86 9.54
C SER A 83 -4.00 5.12 8.74
N PHE A 84 -2.86 5.15 8.05
CA PHE A 84 -2.46 6.23 7.16
C PHE A 84 -3.45 6.39 5.98
N ILE A 85 -3.84 5.30 5.32
CA ILE A 85 -4.83 5.35 4.24
C ILE A 85 -6.16 5.90 4.74
N ALA A 86 -6.65 5.40 5.88
CA ALA A 86 -7.92 5.82 6.46
C ALA A 86 -7.97 7.30 6.82
N SER A 87 -6.84 7.89 7.22
CA SER A 87 -6.73 9.31 7.61
C SER A 87 -6.39 10.25 6.46
N THR A 88 -5.69 9.78 5.44
CA THR A 88 -5.15 10.64 4.37
C THR A 88 -6.00 10.63 3.11
N ILE A 89 -6.65 9.51 2.80
CA ILE A 89 -7.46 9.34 1.59
C ILE A 89 -8.94 9.50 1.96
N PRO A 90 -9.69 10.38 1.28
CA PRO A 90 -11.13 10.50 1.49
C PRO A 90 -11.84 9.15 1.31
N ASN A 91 -12.51 8.68 2.37
CA ASN A 91 -13.13 7.35 2.45
C ASN A 91 -12.14 6.20 2.19
N GLY A 92 -10.87 6.36 2.58
CA GLY A 92 -9.78 5.44 2.25
C GLY A 92 -10.06 3.99 2.64
N ALA A 93 -10.54 3.74 3.86
CA ALA A 93 -10.88 2.39 4.31
C ALA A 93 -12.01 1.74 3.48
N GLU A 94 -13.03 2.53 3.13
CA GLU A 94 -14.14 2.06 2.29
C GLU A 94 -13.67 1.77 0.85
N ARG A 95 -12.82 2.65 0.28
CA ARG A 95 -12.21 2.43 -1.03
C ARG A 95 -11.40 1.13 -1.06
N VAL A 96 -10.61 0.86 -0.03
CA VAL A 96 -9.82 -0.38 0.08
C VAL A 96 -10.73 -1.59 0.14
N ASN A 97 -11.77 -1.58 1.00
CA ASN A 97 -12.70 -2.69 1.10
C ASN A 97 -13.43 -2.96 -0.23
N LYS A 98 -13.87 -1.92 -0.94
CA LYS A 98 -14.50 -2.06 -2.26
C LYS A 98 -13.56 -2.71 -3.27
N VAL A 99 -12.29 -2.30 -3.30
CA VAL A 99 -11.31 -2.90 -4.20
C VAL A 99 -11.01 -4.35 -3.81
N ALA A 100 -10.85 -4.64 -2.51
CA ALA A 100 -10.58 -6.00 -2.04
C ALA A 100 -11.73 -6.96 -2.41
N GLN A 101 -12.98 -6.52 -2.33
CA GLN A 101 -14.15 -7.31 -2.76
C GLN A 101 -14.15 -7.67 -4.26
N THR A 102 -13.42 -6.94 -5.10
CA THR A 102 -13.30 -7.28 -6.54
C THR A 102 -12.21 -8.33 -6.84
N LEU A 103 -11.46 -8.76 -5.83
CA LEU A 103 -10.41 -9.78 -5.96
C LEU A 103 -10.92 -11.19 -5.62
N TYR A 104 -12.16 -11.29 -5.11
CA TYR A 104 -12.92 -12.52 -4.85
C TYR A 104 -13.89 -12.82 -6.00
#